data_AF-A0A822GCK2-F1
#
_entry.id   AF-A0A822GCK2-F1
#
_cell.length_a   1.000
_cell.length_b   1.000
_cell.length_c   1.000
_cell.angle_alpha   90.00
_cell.angle_beta   90.00
_cell.angle_gamma   90.00
#
_symmetry.space_group_name_H-M   'P 1'
#
loop_
_entity.id
_entity.type
_entity.pdbx_description
1 polymer ?
#
loop_
_entity_poly.entity_id
_entity_poly.type
_entity_poly.pdbx_seq_one_letter_code
_entity_poly.pdbx_strand_id
1 'polypeptide(L)' 'SIQTTPACDDTSDAVKKTLIDSLLREARLFSNLKHRNIIQLFGVSPSLSTKNLYLVMEYAYGGALNYLLRRRQLGLYPNV' A
#
# COMPACT_ATOMS: atom_id res chain seq x y z
N SER A 1 -2.24 -19.80 44.06
CA SER A 1 -1.88 -19.91 42.63
C SER A 1 -2.95 -19.24 41.80
N ILE A 2 -2.61 -18.14 41.11
CA ILE A 2 -3.53 -17.49 40.15
C ILE A 2 -3.12 -17.97 38.77
N GLN A 3 -3.98 -18.75 38.12
CA GLN A 3 -3.81 -19.13 36.71
C GLN A 3 -4.12 -17.90 35.86
N THR A 4 -3.09 -17.33 35.25
CA THR A 4 -3.25 -16.35 34.17
C THR A 4 -3.59 -17.14 32.90
N THR A 5 -4.78 -16.92 32.37
CA THR A 5 -5.20 -17.42 31.06
C THR A 5 -4.39 -16.71 29.96
N PRO A 6 -3.90 -17.42 28.92
CA PRO A 6 -3.32 -16.76 27.77
C PRO A 6 -4.48 -16.17 26.94
N ALA A 7 -4.54 -14.85 26.83
CA ALA A 7 -5.41 -14.20 25.86
C ALA A 7 -4.79 -14.42 24.48
N CYS A 8 -5.35 -15.35 23.71
CA CYS A 8 -4.88 -15.70 22.37
C CYS A 8 -5.19 -14.57 21.39
N ASP A 9 -4.15 -14.02 20.77
CA ASP A 9 -4.17 -12.94 19.77
C ASP A 9 -4.56 -13.44 18.35
N ASP A 10 -5.14 -14.65 18.27
CA ASP A 10 -5.30 -15.44 17.04
C ASP A 10 -6.19 -14.78 15.98
N THR A 11 -7.13 -13.92 16.41
CA THR A 11 -8.04 -13.20 15.51
C THR A 11 -7.29 -12.19 14.63
N SER A 12 -6.17 -11.65 15.10
CA SER A 12 -5.35 -10.65 14.40
C SER A 12 -4.65 -11.23 13.18
N ASP A 13 -4.15 -12.47 13.27
CA ASP A 13 -3.33 -13.08 12.23
C ASP A 13 -4.17 -13.68 11.09
N ALA A 14 -5.35 -14.23 11.41
CA ALA A 14 -6.30 -14.65 10.38
C ALA A 14 -6.76 -13.47 9.51
N VAL A 15 -7.03 -12.31 10.11
CA VAL A 15 -7.43 -11.09 9.40
C VAL A 15 -6.28 -10.52 8.57
N LYS A 16 -5.04 -10.53 9.07
CA LYS A 16 -3.87 -10.11 8.26
C LYS A 16 -3.69 -11.01 7.05
N LYS A 17 -3.86 -12.33 7.20
CA LYS A 17 -3.72 -13.28 6.11
C LYS A 17 -4.75 -13.03 5.00
N THR A 18 -6.02 -12.84 5.36
CA THR A 18 -7.08 -12.56 4.38
C THR A 18 -6.87 -11.23 3.67
N LEU A 19 -6.36 -10.21 4.38
CA LEU A 19 -5.98 -8.93 3.78
C LEU A 19 -4.82 -9.08 2.79
N ILE A 20 -3.79 -9.85 3.14
CA ILE A 20 -2.65 -10.12 2.25
C ILE A 20 -3.11 -10.86 1.00
N ASP A 21 -3.96 -11.88 1.14
CA ASP A 21 -4.48 -12.64 0.00
C ASP A 21 -5.29 -11.74 -0.96
N SER A 22 -6.11 -10.84 -0.40
CA SER A 22 -6.88 -9.86 -1.17
C SER A 22 -5.97 -8.88 -1.90
N LEU A 23 -4.96 -8.34 -1.21
CA LEU A 23 -3.95 -7.45 -1.80
C LEU A 23 -3.21 -8.16 -2.95
N LEU A 24 -2.75 -9.40 -2.75
CA LEU A 24 -2.06 -10.16 -3.79
C LEU A 24 -2.95 -10.40 -5.02
N ARG A 25 -4.25 -10.64 -4.80
CA ARG A 25 -5.23 -10.75 -5.89
C ARG A 25 -5.36 -9.44 -6.67
N GLU A 26 -5.50 -8.32 -5.97
CA GLU A 26 -5.57 -6.99 -6.59
C GLU A 26 -4.28 -6.63 -7.32
N ALA A 27 -3.11 -6.89 -6.72
CA ALA A 27 -1.80 -6.66 -7.33
C ALA A 27 -1.64 -7.45 -8.64
N ARG A 28 -2.13 -8.70 -8.70
CA ARG A 28 -2.15 -9.48 -9.95
C ARG A 28 -3.02 -8.80 -11.01
N LEU A 29 -4.21 -8.34 -10.65
CA LEU A 29 -5.07 -7.62 -11.60
C LEU A 29 -4.41 -6.31 -12.06
N PHE A 30 -3.84 -5.55 -11.13
CA PHE A 30 -3.18 -4.29 -11.40
C PHE A 30 -1.94 -4.47 -12.31
N SER A 31 -1.17 -5.55 -12.14
CA SER A 31 0.00 -5.84 -12.98
C SER A 31 -0.33 -6.00 -14.49
N ASN A 32 -1.59 -6.32 -14.82
CA ASN A 32 -2.05 -6.41 -16.20
C ASN A 32 -2.42 -5.05 -16.82
N LEU A 33 -2.55 -3.99 -16.01
CA LEU A 33 -2.86 -2.65 -16.51
C LEU A 33 -1.59 -2.01 -17.08
N LYS A 34 -1.54 -1.86 -18.41
CA LYS A 34 -0.43 -1.22 -19.13
C LYS A 34 -0.97 -0.06 -19.97
N HIS A 35 -0.91 1.15 -19.41
CA HIS A 35 -1.42 2.35 -20.08
C HIS A 35 -0.69 3.61 -19.58
N ARG A 36 -0.51 4.60 -20.46
CA ARG A 36 0.23 5.85 -20.17
C ARG A 36 -0.29 6.69 -18.99
N ASN A 37 -1.57 6.52 -18.64
CA ASN A 37 -2.24 7.28 -17.57
C ASN A 37 -2.49 6.42 -16.31
N ILE A 38 -1.89 5.23 -16.23
CA ILE A 38 -1.98 4.33 -15.09
C ILE A 38 -0.55 4.04 -14.63
N ILE A 39 -0.26 4.28 -13.35
CA ILE A 39 1.06 3.99 -12.77
C ILE A 39 1.36 2.50 -12.95
N GLN A 40 2.54 2.18 -13.48
CA GLN A 40 2.92 0.78 -13.64
C GLN A 40 3.24 0.13 -12.28
N LEU A 41 2.62 -1.01 -12.00
CA LEU A 41 3.06 -1.89 -10.93
C LEU A 41 4.18 -2.80 -11.45
N PHE A 42 5.35 -2.76 -10.82
CA PHE A 42 6.48 -3.66 -11.12
C PHE A 42 6.38 -4.98 -10.36
N GLY A 43 5.85 -4.96 -9.14
CA GLY A 43 5.62 -6.17 -8.37
C GLY A 43 5.40 -5.93 -6.89
N VAL A 44 5.51 -7.01 -6.13
CA VAL A 44 5.34 -7.03 -4.68
C VAL A 44 6.57 -7.66 -4.06
N SER A 45 7.14 -7.03 -3.04
CA SER A 45 8.34 -7.49 -2.34
C SER A 45 8.02 -7.82 -0.88
N PRO A 46 8.15 -9.09 -0.45
CA PRO A 46 8.13 -9.41 0.97
C PRO A 46 9.47 -9.02 1.61
N SER A 47 9.44 -8.35 2.76
CA SER A 47 10.64 -8.10 3.56
C SER A 47 10.83 -9.22 4.57
N LEU A 48 11.99 -9.87 4.50
CA LEU A 48 12.34 -10.96 5.41
C LEU A 48 12.52 -10.45 6.85
N SER A 49 12.97 -9.21 7.02
CA SER A 49 13.26 -8.62 8.34
C SER A 49 12.01 -8.10 9.04
N THR A 50 11.12 -7.43 8.30
CA THR A 50 9.95 -6.76 8.89
C THR A 50 8.67 -7.57 8.80
N LYS A 51 8.68 -8.71 8.09
CA LYS A 51 7.49 -9.52 7.77
C LYS A 51 6.37 -8.71 7.10
N ASN A 52 6.72 -7.56 6.50
CA ASN A 52 5.80 -6.68 5.79
C ASN A 52 5.89 -6.93 4.28
N LEU A 53 4.82 -6.56 3.59
CA LEU A 53 4.69 -6.63 2.15
C LEU A 53 4.79 -5.22 1.55
N TYR A 54 5.59 -5.05 0.50
CA TYR A 54 5.82 -3.77 -0.17
C TYR A 54 5.38 -3.81 -1.63
N LEU A 55 4.77 -2.72 -2.11
CA LEU A 55 4.48 -2.52 -3.52
C LEU A 55 5.64 -1.79 -4.19
N VAL A 56 6.10 -2.33 -5.31
CA VAL A 56 7.14 -1.71 -6.14
C VAL A 56 6.46 -1.17 -7.38
N MET A 57 6.41 0.16 -7.52
CA MET A 57 5.63 0.86 -8.54
C MET A 57 6.49 1.93 -9.22
N GLU A 58 6.04 2.37 -10.38
CA GLU A 58 6.60 3.53 -11.07
C GLU A 58 6.54 4.77 -10.16
N TYR A 59 7.63 5.53 -10.16
CA TYR A 59 7.73 6.75 -9.39
C TYR A 59 7.01 7.90 -10.12
N ALA A 60 5.82 8.26 -9.64
CA ALA A 60 5.07 9.40 -10.14
C ALA A 60 5.64 10.72 -9.59
N TYR A 61 6.55 11.31 -10.37
CA TYR A 61 7.10 12.63 -10.07
C TYR A 61 5.98 13.69 -10.02
N GLY A 62 5.88 14.39 -8.90
CA GLY A 62 4.80 15.35 -8.62
C GLY A 62 3.75 14.85 -7.62
N GLY A 63 3.73 13.56 -7.29
CA GLY A 63 2.85 13.00 -6.28
C GLY A 63 1.37 13.09 -6.64
N ALA A 64 0.50 13.14 -5.62
CA ALA A 64 -0.94 13.07 -5.82
C ALA A 64 -1.53 14.41 -6.34
N LEU A 65 -2.35 14.34 -7.40
CA LEU A 65 -2.96 15.52 -8.01
C LEU A 65 -3.79 16.36 -7.02
N ASN A 66 -4.52 15.72 -6.11
CA ASN A 66 -5.32 16.41 -5.09
C ASN A 66 -4.45 17.27 -4.15
N TYR A 67 -3.24 16.82 -3.84
CA TYR A 67 -2.26 17.58 -3.05
C TYR A 67 -1.80 18.83 -3.83
N LEU A 68 -1.50 18.67 -5.12
CA LEU A 68 -1.13 19.78 -6.01
C LEU A 68 -2.26 20.81 -6.11
N LEU A 69 -3.49 20.36 -6.32
CA LEU A 69 -4.67 21.21 -6.44
C LEU A 69 -4.92 22.00 -5.14
N ARG A 70 -4.85 21.35 -3.98
CA ARG A 70 -4.98 22.04 -2.69
C ARG A 70 -3.90 23.08 -2.48
N ARG A 71 -2.64 22.77 -2.79
CA ARG A 71 -1.56 23.73 -2.65
C ARG A 71 -1.69 24.91 -3.61
N ARG A 72 -2.17 24.70 -4.83
CA ARG A 72 -2.51 25.79 -5.75
C ARG A 72 -3.61 26.69 -5.18
N GLN A 73 -4.66 26.10 -4.61
CA GLN A 73 -5.75 26.85 -3.98
C GLN A 73 -5.27 27.68 -2.77
N LEU A 74 -4.28 27.17 -2.04
CA LEU A 74 -3.66 27.86 -0.91
C LEU A 74 -2.53 28.84 -1.33
N GLY A 75 -2.25 28.99 -2.63
CA GLY A 75 -1.16 29.85 -3.13
C GLY A 75 0.25 29.33 -2.82
N LEU A 76 0.39 28.06 -2.42
CA LEU A 76 1.65 27.43 -2.01
C LEU A 76 2.39 26.72 -3.17
N TYR A 77 1.91 26.86 -4.41
CA TYR A 77 2.66 26.46 -5.60
C TYR A 77 3.16 27.71 -6.32
N PRO A 78 4.49 27.95 -6.37
CA PRO A 78 5.04 29.02 -7.19
C PRO A 78 4.73 28.75 -8.66
N ASN A 79 4.41 29.80 -9.40
CA ASN A 79 4.23 29.72 -10.85
C ASN A 79 5.56 29.24 -11.45
N VAL A 80 5.53 28.07 -12.08
CA VAL A 80 6.62 27.55 -12.92
C VAL A 80 6.60 28.30 -14.24
#